data_AF-A0A6A7L3W7-F1
#
_entry.id   AF-A0A6A7L3W7-F1
#
_cell.length_a   1.000
_cell.length_b   1.000
_cell.length_c   1.000
_cell.angle_alpha   90.00
_cell.angle_beta   90.00
_cell.angle_gamma   90.00
#
_symmetry.space_group_name_H-M   'P 1'
#
loop_
_entity.id
_entity.type
_entity.pdbx_description
1 polymer ?
#
loop_
_entity_poly.entity_id
_entity_poly.type
_entity_poly.pdbx_seq_one_letter_code
_entity_poly.pdbx_strand_id
1 'polypeptide(L)'
;MKKSLTVRLPAALVADIEAESRGRKVSKSDVVRERLTSAAESDARRSPPLDAIADLIGAVDGLPPDLSARRKEYLRKTGYGRKRPR
;
A
#
# COMPACT_ATOMS: atom_id res chain seq x y z
N MET A 1 8.16 -15.09 23.68
CA MET A 1 8.88 -16.34 23.29
C MET A 1 9.53 -16.12 21.94
N LYS A 2 10.82 -16.46 21.76
CA LYS A 2 11.47 -16.45 20.43
C LYS A 2 11.12 -17.75 19.70
N LYS A 3 10.80 -17.65 18.40
CA LYS A 3 10.59 -18.79 17.50
C LYS A 3 11.59 -18.70 16.36
N SER A 4 12.13 -19.83 15.92
CA SER A 4 13.03 -19.92 14.76
C SER A 4 12.26 -20.35 13.52
N LEU A 5 12.65 -19.79 12.37
CA LEU A 5 12.10 -20.13 11.06
C LEU A 5 13.28 -20.41 10.12
N THR A 6 13.26 -21.56 9.43
CA THR A 6 14.29 -21.93 8.45
C THR A 6 13.72 -21.78 7.05
N VAL A 7 14.36 -20.97 6.21
CA VAL A 7 13.90 -20.68 4.84
C VAL A 7 15.06 -20.90 3.86
N ARG A 8 14.77 -21.47 2.70
CA ARG A 8 15.72 -21.54 1.58
C ARG A 8 15.66 -20.22 0.82
N LEU A 9 16.79 -19.52 0.75
CA LEU A 9 16.91 -18.24 0.07
C LEU A 9 17.83 -18.36 -1.16
N PRO A 10 17.55 -17.62 -2.24
CA PRO A 10 18.49 -17.44 -3.35
C PRO A 10 19.85 -16.96 -2.86
N ALA A 11 20.93 -17.48 -3.46
CA ALA A 11 22.30 -17.15 -3.06
C ALA A 11 22.60 -15.64 -3.13
N ALA A 12 22.03 -14.94 -4.13
CA ALA A 12 22.16 -13.49 -4.26
C ALA A 12 21.62 -12.75 -3.02
N LEU A 13 20.43 -13.12 -2.54
CA LEU A 13 19.83 -12.49 -1.36
C LEU A 13 20.63 -12.76 -0.09
N VAL A 14 21.25 -13.93 0.03
CA VAL A 14 22.14 -14.23 1.15
C VAL A 14 23.38 -13.35 1.10
N ALA A 15 23.99 -13.18 -0.08
CA ALA A 15 25.15 -12.31 -0.25
C ALA A 15 24.85 -10.84 0.11
N ASP A 16 23.68 -10.34 -0.29
CA ASP A 16 23.24 -8.98 0.06
C ASP A 16 23.06 -8.81 1.58
N ILE A 17 22.45 -9.79 2.26
CA ILE A 17 22.27 -9.78 3.72
C ILE A 17 23.62 -9.83 4.43
N GLU A 18 24.58 -10.61 3.91
CA GLU A 18 25.93 -10.68 4.47
C GLU A 18 26.72 -9.38 4.28
N ALA A 19 26.61 -8.76 3.10
CA ALA A 19 27.24 -7.47 2.83
C ALA A 19 26.67 -6.38 3.76
N GLU A 20 25.35 -6.35 3.93
CA GLU A 20 24.69 -5.40 4.84
C GLU A 20 25.05 -5.66 6.30
N SER A 21 25.06 -6.93 6.73
CA SER A 21 25.48 -7.33 8.08
C SER A 21 26.91 -6.85 8.38
N ARG A 22 27.84 -7.01 7.43
CA ARG A 22 29.22 -6.52 7.57
C ARG A 22 29.31 -5.00 7.58
N GLY A 23 28.61 -4.32 6.66
CA GLY A 23 28.62 -2.87 6.56
C GLY A 23 28.04 -2.17 7.79
N ARG A 24 26.96 -2.71 8.34
CA ARG A 24 26.25 -2.16 9.51
C ARG A 24 26.72 -2.75 10.85
N LYS A 25 27.60 -3.77 10.84
CA LYS A 25 28.07 -4.52 12.03
C LYS A 25 26.93 -5.10 12.89
N VAL A 26 25.84 -5.51 12.26
CA VAL A 26 24.68 -6.14 12.91
C VAL A 26 24.59 -7.62 12.52
N SER A 27 23.89 -8.44 13.31
CA SER A 27 23.76 -9.86 12.97
C SER A 27 22.91 -10.06 11.72
N LYS A 28 23.18 -11.13 10.95
CA LYS A 28 22.36 -11.50 9.78
C LYS A 28 20.87 -11.63 10.15
N SER A 29 20.60 -12.22 11.32
CA SER A 29 19.25 -12.37 11.84
C SER A 29 18.57 -11.04 12.18
N ASP A 30 19.33 -10.03 12.60
CA ASP A 30 18.79 -8.69 12.86
C ASP A 30 18.48 -7.97 11.55
N VAL A 31 19.35 -8.07 10.53
CA VAL A 31 19.06 -7.57 9.18
C VAL A 31 17.80 -8.21 8.61
N VAL A 32 17.66 -9.54 8.73
CA VAL A 32 16.48 -10.27 8.26
C VAL A 32 15.24 -9.83 9.02
N ARG A 33 15.31 -9.71 10.35
CA ARG A 33 14.17 -9.28 11.17
C ARG A 33 13.75 -7.84 10.83
N GLU A 34 14.71 -6.92 10.72
CA GLU A 34 14.47 -5.53 10.36
C GLU A 34 13.79 -5.43 8.98
N ARG A 35 14.34 -6.09 7.95
CA ARG A 35 13.74 -6.07 6.60
C ARG A 35 12.33 -6.66 6.59
N LEU A 36 12.09 -7.77 7.29
CA LEU A 36 10.75 -8.38 7.38
C LEU A 36 9.76 -7.48 8.12
N THR A 37 10.17 -6.86 9.22
CA THR A 37 9.33 -5.91 9.97
C THR A 37 9.06 -4.65 9.17
N SER A 38 10.07 -4.04 8.55
CA SER A 38 9.89 -2.84 7.72
C SER A 38 9.02 -3.11 6.50
N ALA A 39 9.12 -4.28 5.87
CA ALA A 39 8.22 -4.66 4.78
C ALA A 39 6.77 -4.78 5.28
N ALA A 40 6.55 -5.46 6.41
CA ALA A 40 5.22 -5.57 7.02
C ALA A 40 4.66 -4.21 7.44
N GLU A 41 5.48 -3.31 7.99
CA GLU A 41 5.07 -1.95 8.30
C GLU A 41 4.77 -1.13 7.05
N SER A 42 5.54 -1.28 5.97
CA SER A 42 5.27 -0.58 4.71
C SER A 42 3.97 -1.03 4.05
N ASP A 43 3.57 -2.28 4.29
CA ASP A 43 2.30 -2.82 3.82
C ASP A 43 1.14 -2.41 4.75
N ALA A 44 1.35 -2.42 6.07
CA ALA A 44 0.38 -1.92 7.05
C ALA A 44 0.16 -0.40 6.97
N ARG A 45 1.18 0.36 6.58
CA ARG A 45 1.10 1.82 6.35
C ARG A 45 0.47 2.17 5.01
N ARG A 46 0.22 1.20 4.12
CA ARG A 46 -0.74 1.41 3.03
C ARG A 46 -2.11 1.36 3.67
N SER A 47 -2.55 2.52 4.14
CA SER A 47 -3.95 2.74 4.47
C SER A 47 -4.79 2.18 3.32
N PRO A 48 -5.86 1.42 3.60
CA PRO A 48 -6.84 1.02 2.60
C PRO A 48 -7.14 2.21 1.68
N PRO A 49 -7.28 2.02 0.37
CA PRO A 49 -7.49 3.14 -0.56
C PRO A 49 -8.66 4.07 -0.17
N LEU A 50 -9.64 3.55 0.58
CA LEU A 50 -10.74 4.32 1.14
C LEU A 50 -10.34 5.24 2.29
N ASP A 51 -9.42 4.81 3.16
CA ASP A 51 -8.92 5.61 4.28
C ASP A 51 -8.15 6.84 3.77
N ALA A 52 -7.47 6.70 2.62
CA ALA A 52 -6.76 7.80 1.97
C ALA A 52 -7.67 8.91 1.41
N ILE A 53 -8.99 8.66 1.32
CA ILE A 53 -9.99 9.63 0.85
C ILE A 53 -11.10 9.86 1.87
N ALA A 54 -10.94 9.39 3.11
CA ALA A 54 -12.00 9.44 4.12
C ALA A 54 -12.41 10.88 4.46
N ASP A 55 -11.47 11.81 4.41
CA ASP A 55 -11.70 13.25 4.56
C ASP A 55 -12.47 13.87 3.39
N LEU A 56 -12.44 13.25 2.21
CA LEU A 56 -13.18 13.69 1.02
C LEU A 56 -14.61 13.16 0.99
N ILE A 57 -14.87 12.01 1.64
CA ILE A 57 -16.20 11.40 1.66
C ILE A 57 -17.15 12.28 2.48
N GLY A 58 -18.13 12.88 1.81
CA GLY A 58 -19.12 13.75 2.45
C GLY A 58 -18.67 15.20 2.67
N ALA A 59 -17.48 15.59 2.20
CA ALA A 59 -16.97 16.95 2.32
C ALA A 59 -17.71 17.99 1.45
N VAL A 60 -18.59 17.56 0.54
CA VAL A 60 -19.31 18.43 -0.38
C VAL A 60 -20.80 18.41 -0.04
N ASP A 61 -21.28 19.55 0.45
CA ASP A 61 -22.70 19.78 0.74
C ASP A 61 -23.54 19.97 -0.54
N GLY A 62 -24.85 19.72 -0.42
CA GLY A 62 -25.83 19.97 -1.50
C GLY A 62 -25.82 18.93 -2.62
N LEU A 63 -25.09 17.83 -2.46
CA LEU A 63 -25.10 16.71 -3.38
C LEU A 63 -26.31 15.79 -3.18
N PRO A 64 -26.83 15.15 -4.24
CA PRO A 64 -27.91 14.17 -4.10
C PRO A 64 -27.49 12.99 -3.21
N PRO A 65 -28.38 12.49 -2.33
CA PRO A 65 -28.05 11.42 -1.38
C PRO A 65 -27.82 10.06 -2.05
N ASP A 66 -28.20 9.90 -3.33
CA ASP A 66 -28.22 8.65 -4.06
C ASP A 66 -27.17 8.57 -5.19
N LEU A 67 -26.10 9.38 -5.11
CA LEU A 67 -25.03 9.43 -6.12
C LEU A 67 -24.38 8.06 -6.38
N SER A 68 -24.23 7.22 -5.35
CA SER A 68 -23.67 5.87 -5.48
C SER A 68 -24.65 4.92 -6.20
N ALA A 69 -25.93 4.98 -5.85
CA ALA A 69 -26.98 4.13 -6.40
C ALA A 69 -27.33 4.50 -7.86
N ARG A 70 -27.39 5.80 -8.18
CA ARG A 70 -27.77 6.31 -9.51
C ARG A 70 -26.60 6.86 -10.32
N ARG A 71 -25.39 6.37 -10.04
CA ARG A 71 -24.13 6.80 -10.68
C ARG A 71 -24.26 7.03 -12.19
N LYS A 72 -24.81 6.07 -12.94
CA LYS A 72 -24.92 6.16 -14.41
C LYS A 72 -25.76 7.35 -14.87
N GLU A 73 -26.84 7.65 -14.16
CA GLU A 73 -27.73 8.75 -14.50
C GLU A 73 -27.03 10.10 -14.31
N TYR A 74 -26.43 10.31 -13.14
CA TYR A 74 -25.72 11.54 -12.84
C TYR A 74 -24.51 11.77 -13.75
N LEU A 75 -23.72 10.73 -14.04
CA LEU A 75 -22.60 10.83 -15.00
C LEU A 75 -23.07 11.23 -16.41
N ARG A 76 -24.23 10.72 -16.87
CA ARG A 76 -24.80 11.15 -18.16
C ARG A 76 -25.29 12.59 -18.11
N LYS A 77 -25.95 12.99 -17.02
CA LYS A 77 -26.49 14.36 -16.83
C LYS A 77 -25.38 15.41 -16.81
N THR A 78 -24.24 15.11 -16.19
CA THR A 78 -23.08 16.02 -16.14
C THR A 78 -22.23 16.01 -17.40
N GLY A 79 -22.59 15.20 -18.41
CA GLY A 79 -21.85 15.10 -19.67
C GLY A 79 -20.51 14.37 -19.56
N TYR A 80 -20.28 13.66 -18.45
CA TYR A 80 -19.08 12.86 -18.24
C TYR A 80 -18.96 11.75 -19.30
N GLY A 81 -17.74 11.49 -19.76
CA GLY A 81 -17.46 10.45 -20.77
C GLY A 81 -17.71 10.85 -22.22
N ARG A 82 -18.08 12.10 -22.51
CA ARG A 82 -18.07 12.61 -23.89
C ARG A 82 -16.63 12.81 -24.36
N LYS A 83 -16.25 12.11 -25.44
CA LYS A 83 -14.98 12.36 -26.13
C LYS A 83 -15.02 13.79 -26.69
N ARG A 84 -14.08 14.64 -26.28
CA ARG A 84 -13.86 15.92 -26.96
C ARG A 84 -13.30 15.65 -28.36
N PRO A 85 -13.78 16.35 -29.40
CA PRO A 85 -13.08 16.36 -30.68
C PRO A 85 -11.67 16.92 -30.43
N ARG A 86 -10.67 16.22 -30.99
CA ARG A 86 -9.26 16.63 -30.95
C ARG A 86 -9.02 17.80 -31.89
#